data_AF-A0A353NZC0-F1
#
_entry.id   AF-A0A353NZC0-F1
#
_cell.length_a   1.000
_cell.length_b   1.000
_cell.length_c   1.000
_cell.angle_alpha   90.00
_cell.angle_beta   90.00
_cell.angle_gamma   90.00
#
_symmetry.space_group_name_H-M   'P 1'
#
loop_
_entity.id
_entity.type
_entity.pdbx_description
1 polymer ?
#
loop_
_entity_poly.entity_id
_entity_poly.type
_entity_poly.pdbx_seq_one_letter_code
_entity_poly.pdbx_strand_id
1 'polypeptide(L)'
;MDFKFNRAVSTLKIVCIFIFIFFTSTIITATGESDANQILLEQEVEKLLKQGDNVSIRHEIEKIYQLAEIYEKQGLDKQAIALFNNALEVNAGNIPCQMHLAKLLKKNGNNEEAVSKASIVFELAEDDKLIREAEKFLTENNIQIPEGKTVAVDANVEIVLVPMGDINYRIMRSLRDSLKEKLGINFSISPKIKRIGLVDRTFTFVYINDHFDWLKGMFDPNKFPEVVKELGYTEKQLEDPNAKNDFIRSIYISLEENGRSGLKEYNEGLVQAQKNVQYDSSRLIDEMAKEFRIDSNSCVKGYLAVTDKDIFANDSRFLFGNAAKGYGVMSYHRYTWEFNGEEQNRPRLIKRAVKQGMSSCSFVLGIPRCTNPNCARAYPHSLQEHDQKPDTLCTLCKNRLDDYLKSAAKD
;
A
#
# COMPACT_ATOMS: atom_id res chain seq x y z
N MET A 1 0.22 0.99 9.09
CA MET A 1 -0.48 0.52 10.30
C MET A 1 0.25 1.01 11.54
N ASP A 2 -0.18 2.16 12.08
CA ASP A 2 -0.04 2.40 13.51
C ASP A 2 -1.11 1.56 14.19
N PHE A 3 -0.71 0.50 14.89
CA PHE A 3 -1.62 -0.30 15.72
C PHE A 3 -2.10 0.57 16.89
N LYS A 4 -3.12 1.39 16.66
CA LYS A 4 -3.88 2.00 17.75
C LYS A 4 -4.72 0.91 18.39
N PHE A 5 -4.23 0.39 19.53
CA PHE A 5 -4.97 -0.44 20.46
C PHE A 5 -6.29 0.26 20.83
N ASN A 6 -7.39 -0.14 20.20
CA ASN A 6 -8.72 0.28 20.64
C ASN A 6 -9.18 -0.65 21.76
N ARG A 7 -9.23 -0.10 22.98
CA ARG A 7 -9.90 -0.69 24.15
C ARG A 7 -11.40 -0.78 23.87
N ALA A 8 -11.95 -1.99 23.91
CA ALA A 8 -13.35 -2.21 24.17
C ALA A 8 -13.51 -3.45 25.05
N VAL A 9 -13.50 -3.23 26.36
CA VAL A 9 -14.03 -4.19 27.33
C VAL A 9 -15.53 -3.94 27.39
N SER A 10 -16.33 -4.91 26.94
CA SER A 10 -17.75 -4.96 27.28
C SER A 10 -18.18 -6.39 27.57
N THR A 11 -18.45 -6.61 28.85
CA THR A 11 -19.22 -7.68 29.47
C THR A 11 -20.43 -8.15 28.66
N LEU A 12 -20.61 -9.47 28.46
CA LEU A 12 -21.95 -10.07 28.54
C LEU A 12 -21.92 -11.58 28.83
N LYS A 13 -22.99 -12.01 29.50
CA LYS A 13 -23.18 -13.20 30.32
C LYS A 13 -23.42 -14.48 29.49
N ILE A 14 -22.98 -15.60 30.09
CA ILE A 14 -23.34 -16.98 29.77
C ILE A 14 -24.85 -17.20 29.99
N VAL A 15 -25.53 -17.81 29.02
CA VAL A 15 -26.70 -18.69 29.24
C VAL A 15 -26.66 -19.83 28.21
N CYS A 16 -26.58 -21.06 28.71
CA CYS A 16 -26.69 -22.31 27.96
C CYS A 16 -28.15 -22.62 27.62
N ILE A 17 -28.46 -22.98 26.37
CA ILE A 17 -29.67 -23.73 26.03
C ILE A 17 -29.31 -24.80 24.98
N PHE A 18 -29.46 -26.07 25.38
CA PHE A 18 -29.46 -27.23 24.49
C PHE A 18 -30.83 -27.31 23.80
N ILE A 19 -30.86 -27.31 22.47
CA ILE A 19 -32.03 -27.76 21.70
C ILE A 19 -31.57 -28.80 20.68
N PHE A 20 -31.98 -30.05 20.92
CA PHE A 20 -31.96 -31.13 19.95
C PHE A 20 -33.04 -30.86 18.89
N ILE A 21 -32.65 -30.68 17.63
CA ILE A 21 -33.58 -30.74 16.50
C ILE A 21 -33.09 -31.83 15.54
N PHE A 22 -33.98 -32.81 15.32
CA PHE A 22 -33.86 -33.86 14.32
C PHE A 22 -33.73 -33.22 12.93
N PHE A 23 -32.57 -33.42 12.28
CA PHE A 23 -32.43 -33.14 10.84
C PHE A 23 -33.14 -34.25 10.05
N THR A 24 -34.34 -33.96 9.54
CA THR A 24 -34.81 -34.63 8.31
C THR A 24 -34.06 -34.01 7.15
N SER A 25 -33.21 -34.81 6.53
CA SER A 25 -32.39 -34.46 5.37
C SER A 25 -33.27 -34.15 4.15
N THR A 26 -33.58 -32.88 3.96
CA THR A 26 -34.03 -32.36 2.67
C THR A 26 -32.79 -32.18 1.80
N ILE A 27 -32.74 -32.89 0.68
CA ILE A 27 -31.71 -32.70 -0.34
C ILE A 27 -31.96 -31.31 -0.96
N ILE A 28 -31.31 -30.29 -0.43
CA ILE A 28 -31.23 -28.98 -1.07
C ILE A 28 -30.24 -29.17 -2.23
N THR A 29 -30.75 -29.11 -3.46
CA THR A 29 -29.90 -29.00 -4.65
C THR A 29 -29.15 -27.67 -4.59
N ALA A 30 -27.91 -27.61 -5.08
CA ALA A 30 -27.07 -26.41 -5.04
C ALA A 30 -27.74 -25.13 -5.60
N THR A 31 -28.78 -25.28 -6.41
CA THR A 31 -29.64 -24.19 -6.90
C THR A 31 -30.53 -23.58 -5.80
N GLY A 32 -31.12 -24.39 -4.92
CA GLY A 32 -32.03 -23.90 -3.87
C GLY A 32 -31.33 -23.19 -2.70
N GLU A 33 -30.07 -23.54 -2.42
CA GLU A 33 -29.25 -22.87 -1.41
C GLU A 33 -28.76 -21.50 -1.91
N SER A 34 -28.39 -21.40 -3.18
CA SER A 34 -28.02 -20.14 -3.83
C SER A 34 -29.18 -19.14 -3.84
N ASP A 35 -30.38 -19.59 -4.16
CA ASP A 35 -31.57 -18.73 -4.20
C ASP A 35 -31.97 -18.24 -2.79
N ALA A 36 -31.86 -19.09 -1.76
CA ALA A 36 -32.15 -18.72 -0.38
C ALA A 36 -31.15 -17.66 0.17
N ASN A 37 -29.86 -17.81 -0.16
CA ASN A 37 -28.83 -16.85 0.24
C ASN A 37 -29.02 -15.48 -0.43
N GLN A 38 -29.44 -15.46 -1.71
CA GLN A 38 -29.77 -14.21 -2.39
C GLN A 38 -30.98 -13.52 -1.75
N ILE A 39 -32.06 -14.25 -1.44
CA ILE A 39 -33.25 -13.68 -0.80
C ILE A 39 -32.90 -13.02 0.54
N LEU A 40 -32.06 -13.68 1.34
CA LEU A 40 -31.60 -13.11 2.61
C LEU A 40 -30.81 -11.81 2.37
N LEU A 41 -29.89 -11.81 1.42
CA LEU A 41 -29.10 -10.63 1.06
C LEU A 41 -29.97 -9.47 0.55
N GLU A 42 -31.00 -9.76 -0.26
CA GLU A 42 -31.97 -8.78 -0.73
C GLU A 42 -32.71 -8.10 0.44
N GLN A 43 -33.18 -8.90 1.41
CA GLN A 43 -33.86 -8.39 2.60
C GLN A 43 -32.94 -7.53 3.46
N GLU A 44 -31.69 -7.94 3.64
CA GLU A 44 -30.69 -7.18 4.40
C GLU A 44 -30.36 -5.85 3.73
N VAL A 45 -30.14 -5.85 2.41
CA VAL A 45 -29.84 -4.64 1.63
C VAL A 45 -31.04 -3.70 1.59
N GLU A 46 -32.26 -4.21 1.40
CA GLU A 46 -33.47 -3.40 1.42
C GLU A 46 -33.67 -2.71 2.77
N LYS A 47 -33.48 -3.46 3.87
CA LYS A 47 -33.55 -2.89 5.22
C LYS A 47 -32.48 -1.82 5.41
N LEU A 48 -31.24 -2.09 4.99
CA LEU A 48 -30.11 -1.18 5.11
C LEU A 48 -30.36 0.14 4.35
N LEU A 49 -30.85 0.06 3.11
CA LEU A 49 -31.12 1.25 2.29
C LEU A 49 -32.35 2.05 2.76
N LYS A 50 -33.34 1.41 3.40
CA LYS A 50 -34.53 2.08 3.91
C LYS A 50 -34.34 2.74 5.28
N GLN A 51 -33.50 2.14 6.13
CA GLN A 51 -33.41 2.50 7.56
C GLN A 51 -32.02 3.00 7.98
N GLY A 52 -30.98 2.68 7.21
CA GLY A 52 -29.61 3.07 7.51
C GLY A 52 -29.34 4.54 7.19
N ASP A 53 -28.54 5.19 8.02
CA ASP A 53 -27.88 6.44 7.66
C ASP A 53 -26.62 6.18 6.82
N ASN A 54 -26.00 7.24 6.30
CA ASN A 54 -24.80 7.11 5.47
C ASN A 54 -23.66 6.34 6.15
N VAL A 55 -23.56 6.43 7.49
CA VAL A 55 -22.51 5.76 8.26
C VAL A 55 -22.76 4.26 8.32
N SER A 56 -23.99 3.86 8.62
CA SER A 56 -24.41 2.47 8.70
C SER A 56 -24.31 1.78 7.34
N ILE A 57 -24.78 2.46 6.28
CA ILE A 57 -24.67 1.96 4.90
C ILE A 57 -23.20 1.75 4.53
N ARG A 58 -22.31 2.70 4.86
CA ARG A 58 -20.87 2.56 4.57
C ARG A 58 -20.22 1.39 5.31
N HIS A 59 -20.68 1.05 6.52
CA HIS A 59 -20.14 -0.08 7.28
C HIS A 59 -20.50 -1.43 6.66
N GLU A 60 -21.70 -1.55 6.08
CA GLU A 60 -22.21 -2.78 5.47
C GLU A 60 -22.22 -2.75 3.93
N ILE A 61 -21.49 -1.82 3.33
CA ILE A 61 -21.55 -1.50 1.89
C ILE A 61 -21.21 -2.69 0.99
N GLU A 62 -20.38 -3.62 1.46
CA GLU A 62 -20.01 -4.84 0.75
C GLU A 62 -21.23 -5.70 0.39
N LYS A 63 -22.29 -5.69 1.21
CA LYS A 63 -23.54 -6.40 0.91
C LYS A 63 -24.24 -5.81 -0.31
N ILE A 64 -24.20 -4.49 -0.46
CA ILE A 64 -24.81 -3.77 -1.58
C ILE A 64 -24.04 -4.11 -2.86
N TYR A 65 -22.70 -4.11 -2.82
CA TYR A 65 -21.88 -4.49 -3.97
C TYR A 65 -22.11 -5.94 -4.39
N GLN A 66 -22.14 -6.87 -3.43
CA GLN A 66 -22.41 -8.29 -3.71
C GLN A 66 -23.76 -8.48 -4.41
N LEU A 67 -24.82 -7.83 -3.92
CA LEU A 67 -26.14 -7.92 -4.54
C LEU A 67 -26.16 -7.27 -5.94
N ALA A 68 -25.50 -6.12 -6.12
CA ALA A 68 -25.39 -5.46 -7.41
C ALA A 68 -24.69 -6.34 -8.46
N GLU A 69 -23.60 -7.02 -8.09
CA GLU A 69 -22.91 -7.98 -8.96
C GLU A 69 -23.76 -9.21 -9.29
N ILE A 70 -24.56 -9.71 -8.35
CA ILE A 70 -25.52 -10.81 -8.59
C ILE A 70 -26.54 -10.38 -9.65
N TYR A 71 -27.14 -9.20 -9.47
CA TYR A 71 -28.10 -8.66 -10.45
C TYR A 71 -27.46 -8.38 -11.82
N GLU A 72 -26.22 -7.88 -11.86
CA GLU A 72 -25.49 -7.74 -13.12
C GLU A 72 -25.30 -9.08 -13.83
N LYS A 73 -24.88 -10.13 -13.11
CA LYS A 73 -24.71 -11.49 -13.66
C LYS A 73 -26.02 -12.10 -14.15
N GLN A 74 -27.15 -11.74 -13.53
CA GLN A 74 -28.49 -12.17 -13.94
C GLN A 74 -29.07 -11.35 -15.12
N GLY A 75 -28.38 -10.30 -15.56
CA GLY A 75 -28.87 -9.37 -16.59
C GLY A 75 -29.97 -8.43 -16.09
N LEU A 76 -30.15 -8.31 -14.78
CA LEU A 76 -31.07 -7.40 -14.11
C LEU A 76 -30.46 -5.98 -14.01
N ASP A 77 -30.08 -5.44 -15.16
CA ASP A 77 -29.24 -4.24 -15.27
C ASP A 77 -29.82 -3.02 -14.52
N LYS A 78 -31.14 -2.81 -14.57
CA LYS A 78 -31.78 -1.67 -13.89
C LYS A 78 -31.61 -1.74 -12.37
N GLN A 79 -31.72 -2.94 -11.79
CA GLN A 79 -31.57 -3.16 -10.36
C GLN A 79 -30.09 -3.05 -9.97
N ALA A 80 -29.19 -3.62 -10.77
CA ALA A 80 -27.74 -3.50 -10.57
C ALA A 80 -27.27 -2.03 -10.61
N ILE A 81 -27.70 -1.26 -11.61
CA ILE A 81 -27.39 0.18 -11.73
C ILE A 81 -27.87 0.96 -10.50
N ALA A 82 -29.10 0.70 -10.04
CA ALA A 82 -29.65 1.36 -8.85
C ALA A 82 -28.80 1.07 -7.60
N LEU A 83 -28.43 -0.19 -7.38
CA LEU A 83 -27.60 -0.57 -6.24
C LEU A 83 -26.17 0.00 -6.31
N PHE A 84 -25.54 -0.02 -7.48
CA PHE A 84 -24.23 0.60 -7.66
C PHE A 84 -24.28 2.12 -7.42
N ASN A 85 -25.32 2.81 -7.88
CA ASN A 85 -25.51 4.22 -7.58
C ASN A 85 -25.66 4.47 -6.07
N ASN A 86 -26.54 3.74 -5.39
CA ASN A 86 -26.73 3.86 -3.94
C ASN A 86 -25.41 3.63 -3.16
N ALA A 87 -24.60 2.67 -3.59
CA ALA A 87 -23.31 2.42 -2.95
C ALA A 87 -22.31 3.55 -3.21
N LEU A 88 -22.28 4.10 -4.43
CA LEU A 88 -21.40 5.21 -4.79
C LEU A 88 -21.79 6.54 -4.13
N GLU A 89 -23.05 6.71 -3.71
CA GLU A 89 -23.49 7.89 -2.95
C GLU A 89 -22.77 8.01 -1.60
N VAL A 90 -22.45 6.87 -0.96
CA VAL A 90 -21.74 6.84 0.34
C VAL A 90 -20.25 6.45 0.22
N ASN A 91 -19.82 6.00 -0.97
CA ASN A 91 -18.44 5.60 -1.25
C ASN A 91 -18.08 5.87 -2.72
N ALA A 92 -18.02 7.16 -3.09
CA ALA A 92 -17.74 7.59 -4.46
C ALA A 92 -16.36 7.12 -4.97
N GLY A 93 -15.40 6.86 -4.07
CA GLY A 93 -14.06 6.38 -4.38
C GLY A 93 -13.95 4.88 -4.66
N ASN A 94 -15.05 4.13 -4.68
CA ASN A 94 -15.01 2.71 -5.05
C ASN A 94 -14.80 2.54 -6.56
N ILE A 95 -13.53 2.49 -6.96
CA ILE A 95 -13.12 2.43 -8.36
C ILE A 95 -13.62 1.17 -9.10
N PRO A 96 -13.57 -0.05 -8.55
CA PRO A 96 -14.21 -1.21 -9.18
C PRO A 96 -15.69 -0.98 -9.48
N CYS A 97 -16.46 -0.47 -8.52
CA CYS A 97 -17.87 -0.16 -8.69
C CYS A 97 -18.11 0.88 -9.81
N GLN A 98 -17.27 1.92 -9.91
CA GLN A 98 -17.35 2.88 -11.02
C GLN A 98 -17.19 2.18 -12.39
N MET A 99 -16.31 1.18 -12.49
CA MET A 99 -16.09 0.43 -13.73
C MET A 99 -17.27 -0.49 -14.08
N HIS A 100 -17.86 -1.18 -13.11
CA HIS A 100 -19.08 -1.97 -13.30
C HIS A 100 -20.23 -1.09 -13.80
N LEU A 101 -20.43 0.06 -13.15
CA LEU A 101 -21.47 1.01 -13.53
C LEU A 101 -21.24 1.57 -14.94
N ALA A 102 -19.99 1.87 -15.32
CA ALA A 102 -19.66 2.32 -16.69
C ALA A 102 -20.12 1.32 -17.76
N LYS A 103 -19.86 0.03 -17.56
CA LYS A 103 -20.27 -1.03 -18.50
C LYS A 103 -21.79 -1.16 -18.58
N LEU A 104 -22.48 -1.17 -17.44
CA LEU A 104 -23.93 -1.30 -17.38
C LEU A 104 -24.63 -0.11 -18.03
N LEU A 105 -24.18 1.12 -17.76
CA LEU A 105 -24.71 2.33 -18.38
C LEU A 105 -24.53 2.30 -19.91
N LYS A 106 -23.36 1.86 -20.38
CA LYS A 106 -23.10 1.68 -21.82
C LYS A 106 -24.05 0.66 -22.45
N LYS A 107 -24.21 -0.50 -21.81
CA LYS A 107 -25.15 -1.56 -22.25
C LYS A 107 -26.59 -1.05 -22.36
N ASN A 108 -26.97 -0.09 -21.50
CA ASN A 108 -28.31 0.49 -21.44
C ASN A 108 -28.44 1.81 -22.24
N GLY A 109 -27.45 2.16 -23.07
CA GLY A 109 -27.51 3.32 -23.97
C GLY A 109 -27.16 4.67 -23.34
N ASN A 110 -26.83 4.72 -22.05
CA ASN A 110 -26.40 5.94 -21.36
C ASN A 110 -24.89 6.17 -21.56
N ASN A 111 -24.52 6.55 -22.78
CA ASN A 111 -23.12 6.64 -23.21
C ASN A 111 -22.31 7.72 -22.48
N GLU A 112 -22.90 8.90 -22.25
CA GLU A 112 -22.21 10.03 -21.65
C GLU A 112 -21.81 9.74 -20.21
N GLU A 113 -22.75 9.25 -19.41
CA GLU A 113 -22.48 8.88 -18.03
C GLU A 113 -21.51 7.70 -17.95
N ALA A 114 -21.64 6.71 -18.85
CA ALA A 114 -20.71 5.59 -18.93
C ALA A 114 -19.26 6.03 -19.15
N VAL A 115 -19.03 6.98 -20.07
CA VAL A 115 -17.71 7.56 -20.32
C VAL A 115 -17.20 8.33 -19.11
N SER A 116 -18.07 9.09 -18.43
CA SER A 116 -17.72 9.81 -17.20
C SER A 116 -17.22 8.85 -16.12
N LYS A 117 -17.94 7.75 -15.86
CA LYS A 117 -17.57 6.72 -14.88
C LYS A 117 -16.24 6.04 -15.25
N ALA A 118 -16.05 5.66 -16.52
CA ALA A 118 -14.79 5.07 -16.99
C ALA A 118 -13.61 6.06 -16.90
N SER A 119 -13.85 7.36 -17.08
CA SER A 119 -12.83 8.40 -16.93
C SER A 119 -12.33 8.51 -15.48
N ILE A 120 -13.24 8.43 -14.50
CA ILE A 120 -12.89 8.37 -13.07
C ILE A 120 -12.00 7.16 -12.79
N VAL A 121 -12.36 5.99 -13.31
CA VAL A 121 -11.56 4.76 -13.15
C VAL A 121 -10.18 4.95 -13.78
N PHE A 122 -10.13 5.43 -15.01
CA PHE A 122 -8.86 5.67 -15.69
C PHE A 122 -7.98 6.63 -14.90
N GLU A 123 -8.51 7.70 -14.32
CA GLU A 123 -7.75 8.70 -13.57
C GLU A 123 -7.25 8.18 -12.21
N LEU A 124 -8.14 7.56 -11.43
CA LEU A 124 -7.89 7.26 -10.01
C LEU A 124 -7.36 5.86 -9.74
N ALA A 125 -7.63 4.88 -10.60
CA ALA A 125 -7.23 3.49 -10.38
C ALA A 125 -5.72 3.34 -10.19
N GLU A 126 -5.31 2.59 -9.17
CA GLU A 126 -3.91 2.21 -8.94
C GLU A 126 -3.57 0.83 -9.55
N ASP A 127 -4.57 -0.05 -9.69
CA ASP A 127 -4.44 -1.37 -10.32
C ASP A 127 -4.34 -1.29 -11.85
N ASP A 128 -3.33 -1.93 -12.42
CA ASP A 128 -3.06 -1.83 -13.85
C ASP A 128 -4.11 -2.52 -14.73
N LYS A 129 -4.79 -3.56 -14.24
CA LYS A 129 -5.86 -4.23 -15.02
C LYS A 129 -7.06 -3.28 -15.17
N LEU A 130 -7.50 -2.67 -14.07
CA LEU A 130 -8.58 -1.67 -14.09
C LEU A 130 -8.23 -0.47 -14.98
N ILE A 131 -6.98 0.00 -14.94
CA ILE A 131 -6.56 1.12 -15.80
C ILE A 131 -6.64 0.72 -17.28
N ARG A 132 -6.12 -0.45 -17.66
CA ARG A 132 -6.18 -0.93 -19.06
C ARG A 132 -7.63 -1.14 -19.50
N GLU A 133 -8.48 -1.63 -18.61
CA GLU A 133 -9.90 -1.84 -18.89
C GLU A 133 -10.61 -0.52 -19.17
N ALA A 134 -10.40 0.50 -18.32
CA ALA A 134 -10.95 1.83 -18.50
C ALA A 134 -10.38 2.51 -19.76
N GLU A 135 -9.08 2.42 -20.01
CA GLU A 135 -8.45 2.98 -21.21
C GLU A 135 -9.02 2.38 -22.50
N LYS A 136 -9.18 1.04 -22.53
CA LYS A 136 -9.81 0.34 -23.65
C LYS A 136 -11.24 0.82 -23.84
N PHE A 137 -12.02 0.86 -22.77
CA PHE A 137 -13.41 1.34 -22.81
C PHE A 137 -13.50 2.75 -23.38
N LEU A 138 -12.66 3.68 -22.90
CA LEU A 138 -12.63 5.06 -23.36
C LEU A 138 -12.24 5.16 -24.84
N THR A 139 -11.21 4.42 -25.27
CA THR A 139 -10.75 4.39 -26.67
C THR A 139 -11.82 3.86 -27.61
N GLU A 140 -12.51 2.77 -27.24
CA GLU A 140 -13.64 2.21 -28.00
C GLU A 140 -14.84 3.16 -28.09
N ASN A 141 -14.91 4.15 -27.19
CA ASN A 141 -15.90 5.22 -27.19
C ASN A 141 -15.38 6.54 -27.80
N ASN A 142 -14.28 6.47 -28.58
CA ASN A 142 -13.66 7.62 -29.26
C ASN A 142 -13.19 8.73 -28.31
N ILE A 143 -12.88 8.39 -27.06
CA ILE A 143 -12.27 9.32 -26.12
C ILE A 143 -10.76 9.24 -26.27
N GLN A 144 -10.15 10.38 -26.59
CA GLN A 144 -8.70 10.48 -26.65
C GLN A 144 -8.11 10.42 -25.24
N ILE A 145 -7.20 9.46 -25.04
CA ILE A 145 -6.49 9.30 -23.78
C ILE A 145 -5.40 10.38 -23.69
N PRO A 146 -5.33 11.15 -22.59
CA PRO A 146 -4.27 12.13 -22.41
C PRO A 146 -2.89 11.47 -22.46
N GLU A 147 -2.04 11.94 -23.36
CA GLU A 147 -0.64 11.54 -23.38
C GLU A 147 0.12 12.21 -22.22
N GLY A 148 1.10 11.50 -21.66
CA GLY A 148 1.99 12.07 -20.65
C GLY A 148 2.78 13.24 -21.25
N LYS A 149 2.76 14.40 -20.57
CA LYS A 149 3.59 15.54 -20.96
C LYS A 149 5.05 15.19 -20.69
N THR A 150 5.87 15.20 -21.74
CA THR A 150 7.32 15.08 -21.60
C THR A 150 7.96 16.44 -21.81
N VAL A 151 8.82 16.84 -20.88
CA VAL A 151 9.58 18.09 -20.98
C VAL A 151 10.91 17.79 -21.68
N ALA A 152 11.25 18.59 -22.69
CA ALA A 152 12.59 18.54 -23.29
C ALA A 152 13.59 19.10 -22.28
N VAL A 153 14.69 18.38 -22.06
CA VAL A 153 15.72 18.76 -21.10
C VAL A 153 17.07 18.68 -21.79
N ASP A 154 17.77 19.81 -21.83
CA ASP A 154 19.11 19.95 -22.39
C ASP A 154 20.16 19.84 -21.27
N ALA A 155 20.29 18.63 -20.71
CA ALA A 155 21.26 18.32 -19.67
C ALA A 155 22.01 17.02 -20.00
N ASN A 156 23.34 17.04 -19.93
CA ASN A 156 24.20 15.86 -20.14
C ASN A 156 24.26 14.94 -18.90
N VAL A 157 23.16 14.84 -18.16
CA VAL A 157 23.03 14.03 -16.96
C VAL A 157 21.74 13.23 -17.06
N GLU A 158 21.86 11.92 -16.89
CA GLU A 158 20.76 10.98 -16.93
C GLU A 158 20.76 10.05 -15.70
N ILE A 159 19.56 9.80 -15.16
CA ILE A 159 19.31 8.70 -14.22
C ILE A 159 18.37 7.69 -14.87
N VAL A 160 18.76 6.42 -14.85
CA VAL A 160 17.93 5.33 -15.39
C VAL A 160 17.06 4.75 -14.29
N LEU A 161 15.74 4.77 -14.48
CA LEU A 161 14.80 4.06 -13.62
C LEU A 161 14.79 2.58 -13.99
N VAL A 162 15.05 1.70 -13.02
CA VAL A 162 15.10 0.25 -13.25
C VAL A 162 13.90 -0.42 -12.58
N PRO A 163 13.02 -1.07 -13.35
CA PRO A 163 11.91 -1.81 -12.79
C PRO A 163 12.44 -3.03 -12.03
N MET A 164 12.12 -3.12 -10.74
CA MET A 164 12.52 -4.23 -9.87
C MET A 164 11.30 -4.97 -9.31
N GLY A 165 11.01 -6.14 -9.88
CA GLY A 165 9.79 -6.90 -9.61
C GLY A 165 8.68 -6.65 -10.63
N ASP A 166 7.43 -6.91 -10.22
CA ASP A 166 6.24 -6.69 -11.05
C ASP A 166 5.70 -5.30 -10.77
N ILE A 167 5.89 -4.39 -11.71
CA ILE A 167 5.64 -2.96 -11.52
C ILE A 167 4.62 -2.49 -12.52
N ASN A 168 3.72 -1.63 -12.04
CA ASN A 168 2.83 -0.87 -12.90
C ASN A 168 3.66 0.14 -13.72
N TYR A 169 3.89 -0.15 -15.00
CA TYR A 169 4.67 0.71 -15.90
C TYR A 169 4.03 2.08 -16.15
N ARG A 170 2.73 2.26 -15.90
CA ARG A 170 2.11 3.60 -15.95
C ARG A 170 2.61 4.45 -14.81
N ILE A 171 2.64 3.88 -13.59
CA ILE A 171 3.23 4.54 -12.43
C ILE A 171 4.69 4.92 -12.71
N MET A 172 5.46 3.99 -13.31
CA MET A 172 6.86 4.24 -13.63
C MET A 172 7.05 5.34 -14.70
N ARG A 173 6.21 5.39 -15.73
CA ARG A 173 6.23 6.45 -16.74
C ARG A 173 5.87 7.80 -16.15
N SER A 174 4.80 7.90 -15.37
CA SER A 174 4.41 9.14 -14.69
C SER A 174 5.50 9.61 -13.73
N LEU A 175 6.13 8.70 -12.98
CA LEU A 175 7.27 9.00 -12.13
C LEU A 175 8.46 9.58 -12.93
N ARG A 176 8.86 8.91 -14.03
CA ARG A 176 9.92 9.38 -14.93
C ARG A 176 9.65 10.80 -15.42
N ASP A 177 8.45 11.04 -15.94
CA ASP A 177 8.11 12.33 -16.56
C ASP A 177 8.08 13.45 -15.51
N SER A 178 7.49 13.20 -14.34
CA SER A 178 7.50 14.15 -13.23
C SER A 178 8.90 14.39 -12.67
N LEU A 179 9.76 13.38 -12.55
CA LEU A 179 11.14 13.58 -12.09
C LEU A 179 11.95 14.41 -13.10
N LYS A 180 11.77 14.14 -14.40
CA LYS A 180 12.40 14.92 -15.49
C LYS A 180 12.02 16.39 -15.40
N GLU A 181 10.73 16.69 -15.25
CA GLU A 181 10.23 18.06 -15.08
C GLU A 181 10.79 18.72 -13.81
N LYS A 182 10.73 18.02 -12.66
CA LYS A 182 11.07 18.60 -11.35
C LYS A 182 12.57 18.79 -11.10
N LEU A 183 13.41 17.95 -11.70
CA LEU A 183 14.86 17.97 -11.51
C LEU A 183 15.62 18.57 -12.70
N GLY A 184 14.99 18.71 -13.87
CA GLY A 184 15.65 19.29 -15.05
C GLY A 184 16.84 18.46 -15.53
N ILE A 185 16.80 17.14 -15.38
CA ILE A 185 17.79 16.19 -15.91
C ILE A 185 17.09 15.10 -16.72
N ASN A 186 17.84 14.36 -17.53
CA ASN A 186 17.27 13.27 -18.32
C ASN A 186 16.94 12.05 -17.45
N PHE A 187 15.85 11.37 -17.80
CA PHE A 187 15.45 10.12 -17.19
C PHE A 187 15.00 9.15 -18.28
N SER A 188 15.44 7.91 -18.18
CA SER A 188 14.94 6.81 -18.99
C SER A 188 14.43 5.69 -18.11
N ILE A 189 13.73 4.75 -18.74
CA ILE A 189 13.29 3.50 -18.13
C ILE A 189 14.11 2.39 -18.76
N SER A 190 14.80 1.61 -17.92
CA SER A 190 15.51 0.42 -18.38
C SER A 190 14.53 -0.58 -19.03
N PRO A 191 14.82 -1.10 -20.23
CA PRO A 191 14.04 -2.19 -20.81
C PRO A 191 14.25 -3.51 -20.05
N LYS A 192 15.33 -3.59 -19.26
CA LYS A 192 15.65 -4.75 -18.42
C LYS A 192 14.92 -4.65 -17.08
N ILE A 193 14.14 -5.68 -16.77
CA ILE A 193 13.48 -5.86 -15.47
C ILE A 193 14.39 -6.67 -14.55
N LYS A 194 14.71 -6.10 -13.38
CA LYS A 194 15.48 -6.79 -12.35
C LYS A 194 14.54 -7.63 -11.49
N ARG A 195 14.87 -8.90 -11.26
CA ARG A 195 14.19 -9.72 -10.24
C ARG A 195 14.62 -9.24 -8.86
N ILE A 196 13.67 -9.14 -7.93
CA ILE A 196 13.91 -8.67 -6.56
C ILE A 196 14.68 -9.68 -5.69
N GLY A 197 14.60 -10.97 -6.03
CA GLY A 197 15.29 -12.04 -5.30
C GLY A 197 14.45 -12.62 -4.16
N LEU A 198 15.14 -13.20 -3.18
CA LEU A 198 14.53 -13.84 -2.02
C LEU A 198 14.04 -12.80 -1.00
N VAL A 199 13.04 -13.19 -0.21
CA VAL A 199 12.57 -12.40 0.94
C VAL A 199 13.65 -12.40 2.01
N ASP A 200 14.01 -11.21 2.51
CA ASP A 200 15.04 -11.09 3.56
C ASP A 200 14.45 -11.23 4.97
N ARG A 201 13.25 -10.68 5.19
CA ARG A 201 12.51 -10.87 6.44
C ARG A 201 11.00 -10.72 6.24
N THR A 202 10.25 -11.10 7.27
CA THR A 202 8.83 -10.72 7.41
C THR A 202 8.68 -9.64 8.47
N PHE A 203 7.50 -9.04 8.56
CA PHE A 203 7.19 -8.01 9.55
C PHE A 203 7.03 -8.59 10.97
N THR A 204 7.18 -9.91 11.16
CA THR A 204 7.13 -10.55 12.49
C THR A 204 8.20 -9.98 13.41
N PHE A 205 9.40 -9.69 12.90
CA PHE A 205 10.48 -9.08 13.68
C PHE A 205 10.03 -7.77 14.32
N VAL A 206 9.40 -6.89 13.53
CA VAL A 206 8.90 -5.60 14.00
C VAL A 206 7.75 -5.81 15.01
N TYR A 207 6.82 -6.70 14.70
CA TYR A 207 5.69 -7.02 15.57
C TYR A 207 6.13 -7.56 16.95
N ILE A 208 7.09 -8.49 16.96
CA ILE A 208 7.66 -9.06 18.20
C ILE A 208 8.32 -7.97 19.05
N ASN A 209 9.14 -7.10 18.43
CA ASN A 209 9.83 -6.03 19.15
C ASN A 209 8.85 -5.01 19.74
N ASP A 210 7.87 -4.55 18.95
CA ASP A 210 6.86 -3.59 19.43
C ASP A 210 6.04 -4.16 20.59
N HIS A 211 5.64 -5.42 20.48
CA HIS A 211 4.87 -6.10 21.50
C HIS A 211 5.69 -6.33 22.78
N PHE A 212 6.97 -6.65 22.63
CA PHE A 212 7.90 -6.75 23.75
C PHE A 212 8.08 -5.42 24.46
N ASP A 213 8.33 -4.33 23.72
CA ASP A 213 8.52 -3.00 24.30
C ASP A 213 7.25 -2.49 24.99
N TRP A 214 6.09 -2.77 24.40
CA TRP A 214 4.80 -2.50 25.02
C TRP A 214 4.61 -3.27 26.32
N LEU A 215 4.85 -4.59 26.32
CA LEU A 215 4.77 -5.42 27.54
C LEU A 215 5.76 -4.93 28.59
N LYS A 216 7.02 -4.67 28.21
CA LYS A 216 8.05 -4.13 29.10
C LYS A 216 7.59 -2.82 29.75
N GLY A 217 6.94 -1.94 28.98
CA GLY A 217 6.37 -0.69 29.47
C GLY A 217 5.19 -0.84 30.44
N MET A 218 4.58 -2.02 30.55
CA MET A 218 3.55 -2.31 31.55
C MET A 218 4.11 -2.65 32.93
N PHE A 219 5.39 -3.03 33.02
CA PHE A 219 6.04 -3.37 34.28
C PHE A 219 6.78 -2.17 34.88
N ASP A 220 6.95 -2.18 36.20
CA ASP A 220 7.90 -1.28 36.86
C ASP A 220 9.31 -1.57 36.31
N PRO A 221 10.09 -0.56 35.85
CA PRO A 221 11.42 -0.77 35.28
C PRO A 221 12.39 -1.54 36.19
N ASN A 222 12.25 -1.43 37.51
CA ASN A 222 13.09 -2.15 38.47
C ASN A 222 12.65 -3.60 38.68
N LYS A 223 11.39 -3.92 38.37
CA LYS A 223 10.83 -5.27 38.50
C LYS A 223 10.91 -6.08 37.22
N PHE A 224 10.99 -5.44 36.06
CA PHE A 224 11.07 -6.15 34.78
C PHE A 224 12.25 -7.16 34.72
N PRO A 225 13.47 -6.85 35.21
CA PRO A 225 14.55 -7.83 35.25
C PRO A 225 14.24 -9.06 36.13
N GLU A 226 13.46 -8.87 37.20
CA GLU A 226 13.00 -9.97 38.06
C GLU A 226 12.03 -10.88 37.29
N VAL A 227 11.06 -10.31 36.57
CA VAL A 227 10.13 -11.06 35.71
C VAL A 227 10.87 -11.85 34.64
N VAL A 228 11.87 -11.24 33.99
CA VAL A 228 12.74 -11.91 33.00
C VAL A 228 13.39 -13.15 33.61
N LYS A 229 13.95 -13.02 34.82
CA LYS A 229 14.62 -14.09 35.54
C LYS A 229 13.63 -15.18 36.02
N GLU A 230 12.49 -14.80 36.57
CA GLU A 230 11.44 -15.72 37.05
C GLU A 230 10.92 -16.63 35.93
N LEU A 231 10.79 -16.09 34.72
CA LEU A 231 10.39 -16.85 33.53
C LEU A 231 11.54 -17.66 32.91
N GLY A 232 12.75 -17.62 33.49
CA GLY A 232 13.89 -18.43 33.06
C GLY A 232 14.73 -17.85 31.93
N TYR A 233 14.64 -16.54 31.69
CA TYR A 233 15.39 -15.85 30.64
C TYR A 233 16.45 -14.91 31.23
N THR A 234 17.35 -14.43 30.36
CA THR A 234 18.31 -13.37 30.63
C THR A 234 18.08 -12.23 29.65
N GLU A 235 18.41 -10.99 30.03
CA GLU A 235 18.26 -9.84 29.13
C GLU A 235 19.04 -10.01 27.82
N LYS A 236 20.21 -10.65 27.88
CA LYS A 236 21.01 -10.96 26.70
C LYS A 236 20.31 -11.93 25.74
N GLN A 237 19.57 -12.92 26.25
CA GLN A 237 18.78 -13.81 25.39
C GLN A 237 17.67 -13.05 24.67
N LEU A 238 17.11 -12.01 25.29
CA LEU A 238 16.04 -11.19 24.71
C LEU A 238 16.53 -10.24 23.61
N GLU A 239 17.82 -10.26 23.26
CA GLU A 239 18.33 -9.66 22.02
C GLU A 239 17.97 -10.52 20.79
N ASP A 240 17.77 -11.83 20.96
CA ASP A 240 17.35 -12.75 19.89
C ASP A 240 15.82 -12.68 19.67
N PRO A 241 15.34 -12.51 18.42
CA PRO A 241 13.91 -12.41 18.13
C PRO A 241 13.08 -13.65 18.51
N ASN A 242 13.66 -14.85 18.41
CA ASN A 242 12.92 -16.08 18.75
C ASN A 242 12.78 -16.20 20.27
N ALA A 243 13.86 -15.98 21.01
CA ALA A 243 13.81 -15.94 22.47
C ALA A 243 12.84 -14.85 22.98
N LYS A 244 12.80 -13.69 22.32
CA LYS A 244 11.84 -12.62 22.63
C LYS A 244 10.39 -13.04 22.39
N ASN A 245 10.11 -13.71 21.28
CA ASN A 245 8.80 -14.28 20.96
C ASN A 245 8.36 -15.31 22.01
N ASP A 246 9.26 -16.21 22.40
CA ASP A 246 8.97 -17.23 23.41
C ASP A 246 8.73 -16.61 24.79
N PHE A 247 9.52 -15.61 25.17
CA PHE A 247 9.33 -14.85 26.39
C PHE A 247 7.97 -14.15 26.46
N ILE A 248 7.54 -13.49 25.37
CA ILE A 248 6.20 -12.87 25.29
C ILE A 248 5.11 -13.91 25.54
N ARG A 249 5.22 -15.09 24.93
CA ARG A 249 4.27 -16.19 25.17
C ARG A 249 4.30 -16.66 26.62
N SER A 250 5.50 -16.79 27.21
CA SER A 250 5.66 -17.16 28.62
C SER A 250 4.95 -16.19 29.56
N ILE A 251 5.01 -14.88 29.31
CA ILE A 251 4.27 -13.87 30.08
C ILE A 251 2.76 -14.14 30.02
N TYR A 252 2.19 -14.33 28.82
CA TYR A 252 0.75 -14.58 28.74
C TYR A 252 0.35 -15.90 29.37
N ILE A 253 1.16 -16.95 29.22
CA ILE A 253 0.89 -18.25 29.81
C ILE A 253 0.93 -18.18 31.34
N SER A 254 1.86 -17.42 31.93
CA SER A 254 1.95 -17.26 33.39
C SER A 254 0.76 -16.49 34.00
N LEU A 255 -0.02 -15.79 33.17
CA LEU A 255 -1.26 -15.12 33.59
C LEU A 255 -2.49 -16.05 33.54
N GLU A 256 -2.32 -17.32 33.17
CA GLU A 256 -3.37 -18.35 33.11
C GLU A 256 -4.62 -17.88 32.33
N GLU A 257 -5.81 -17.92 32.94
CA GLU A 257 -7.07 -17.51 32.30
C GLU A 257 -7.04 -16.04 31.85
N ASN A 258 -6.37 -15.17 32.61
CA ASN A 258 -6.27 -13.74 32.30
C ASN A 258 -5.38 -13.46 31.08
N GLY A 259 -4.49 -14.39 30.73
CA GLY A 259 -3.58 -14.24 29.58
C GLY A 259 -4.11 -14.83 28.26
N ARG A 260 -5.18 -15.64 28.29
CA ARG A 260 -5.66 -16.38 27.11
C ARG A 260 -6.05 -15.48 25.94
N SER A 261 -6.77 -14.37 26.19
CA SER A 261 -7.16 -13.44 25.13
C SER A 261 -5.94 -12.77 24.51
N GLY A 262 -5.03 -12.26 25.35
CA GLY A 262 -3.80 -11.62 24.89
C GLY A 262 -2.89 -12.56 24.10
N LEU A 263 -2.75 -13.82 24.50
CA LEU A 263 -2.00 -14.82 23.75
C LEU A 263 -2.62 -15.12 22.39
N LYS A 264 -3.96 -15.23 22.34
CA LYS A 264 -4.69 -15.44 21.09
C LYS A 264 -4.48 -14.27 20.13
N GLU A 265 -4.71 -13.05 20.60
CA GLU A 265 -4.50 -11.80 19.84
C GLU A 265 -3.05 -11.68 19.35
N TYR A 266 -2.08 -11.99 20.21
CA TYR A 266 -0.66 -11.98 19.85
C TYR A 266 -0.32 -12.96 18.72
N ASN A 267 -0.82 -14.20 18.82
CA ASN A 267 -0.58 -15.21 17.80
C ASN A 267 -1.29 -14.88 16.48
N GLU A 268 -2.51 -14.33 16.53
CA GLU A 268 -3.21 -13.84 15.33
C GLU A 268 -2.43 -12.70 14.66
N GLY A 269 -1.93 -11.75 15.46
CA GLY A 269 -1.08 -10.66 14.96
C GLY A 269 0.22 -11.16 14.33
N LEU A 270 0.87 -12.17 14.91
CA LEU A 270 2.05 -12.82 14.32
C LEU A 270 1.75 -13.44 12.95
N VAL A 271 0.63 -14.14 12.80
CA VAL A 271 0.21 -14.73 11.53
C VAL A 271 0.00 -13.65 10.46
N GLN A 272 -0.57 -12.50 10.83
CA GLN A 272 -0.71 -11.37 9.89
C GLN A 272 0.64 -10.73 9.57
N ALA A 273 1.50 -10.52 10.57
CA ALA A 273 2.83 -9.95 10.39
C ALA A 273 3.72 -10.84 9.49
N GLN A 274 3.53 -12.15 9.52
CA GLN A 274 4.25 -13.11 8.67
C GLN A 274 3.91 -12.96 7.18
N LYS A 275 2.68 -12.53 6.85
CA LYS A 275 2.27 -12.30 5.45
C LYS A 275 2.95 -11.09 4.82
N ASN A 276 3.39 -10.14 5.65
CA ASN A 276 4.04 -8.92 5.20
C ASN A 276 5.54 -9.16 5.08
N VAL A 277 6.02 -9.36 3.85
CA VAL A 277 7.44 -9.59 3.55
C VAL A 277 8.17 -8.28 3.25
N GLN A 278 9.45 -8.20 3.59
CA GLN A 278 10.30 -7.04 3.33
C GLN A 278 11.64 -7.45 2.72
N TYR A 279 12.22 -6.53 1.94
CA TYR A 279 13.49 -6.72 1.24
C TYR A 279 14.55 -5.72 1.73
N ASP A 280 15.78 -6.18 1.90
CA ASP A 280 16.89 -5.35 2.34
C ASP A 280 17.36 -4.45 1.20
N SER A 281 17.09 -3.16 1.34
CA SER A 281 17.45 -2.14 0.36
C SER A 281 18.96 -2.04 0.09
N SER A 282 19.82 -2.39 1.05
CA SER A 282 21.28 -2.39 0.88
C SER A 282 21.69 -3.54 -0.05
N ARG A 283 21.12 -4.74 0.16
CA ARG A 283 21.31 -5.88 -0.76
C ARG A 283 20.82 -5.53 -2.16
N LEU A 284 19.65 -4.90 -2.28
CA LEU A 284 19.10 -4.50 -3.59
C LEU A 284 20.01 -3.49 -4.31
N ILE A 285 20.58 -2.52 -3.58
CA ILE A 285 21.56 -1.56 -4.13
C ILE A 285 22.83 -2.26 -4.59
N ASP A 286 23.36 -3.21 -3.81
CA ASP A 286 24.55 -3.97 -4.20
C ASP A 286 24.32 -4.83 -5.45
N GLU A 287 23.14 -5.42 -5.59
CA GLU A 287 22.75 -6.15 -6.79
C GLU A 287 22.64 -5.23 -8.01
N MET A 288 22.10 -4.02 -7.83
CA MET A 288 22.05 -3.00 -8.87
C MET A 288 23.46 -2.63 -9.34
N ALA A 289 24.39 -2.39 -8.42
CA ALA A 289 25.76 -2.01 -8.73
C ALA A 289 26.57 -3.10 -9.45
N LYS A 290 26.28 -4.38 -9.19
CA LYS A 290 26.89 -5.51 -9.89
C LYS A 290 26.43 -5.61 -11.35
N GLU A 291 25.20 -5.21 -11.63
CA GLU A 291 24.55 -5.45 -12.92
C GLU A 291 24.58 -4.24 -13.85
N PHE A 292 24.44 -3.03 -13.31
CA PHE A 292 24.36 -1.79 -14.07
C PHE A 292 25.63 -0.97 -13.81
N ARG A 293 26.60 -0.98 -14.73
CA ARG A 293 27.84 -0.23 -14.56
C ARG A 293 27.67 1.22 -14.96
N ILE A 294 28.16 2.14 -14.12
CA ILE A 294 28.24 3.57 -14.44
C ILE A 294 29.60 3.83 -15.09
N ASP A 295 29.57 4.28 -16.34
CA ASP A 295 30.75 4.83 -17.02
C ASP A 295 30.87 6.32 -16.68
N SER A 296 32.05 6.75 -16.20
CA SER A 296 32.30 8.15 -15.83
C SER A 296 32.11 9.10 -17.02
N ASN A 297 32.38 8.63 -18.24
CA ASN A 297 32.32 9.42 -19.47
C ASN A 297 30.92 9.40 -20.11
N SER A 298 29.98 8.64 -19.55
CA SER A 298 28.59 8.57 -20.03
C SER A 298 27.74 9.70 -19.43
N CYS A 299 26.66 10.07 -20.13
CA CYS A 299 25.61 10.92 -19.56
C CYS A 299 24.89 10.24 -18.38
N VAL A 300 24.87 8.90 -18.34
CA VAL A 300 24.24 8.14 -17.25
C VAL A 300 25.08 8.23 -15.99
N LYS A 301 24.59 8.97 -14.99
CA LYS A 301 25.28 9.19 -13.71
C LYS A 301 24.71 8.37 -12.56
N GLY A 302 23.65 7.59 -12.81
CA GLY A 302 23.19 6.61 -11.84
C GLY A 302 21.92 5.86 -12.22
N TYR A 303 21.57 4.91 -11.35
CA TYR A 303 20.44 4.02 -11.49
C TYR A 303 19.57 4.06 -10.24
N LEU A 304 18.26 4.21 -10.43
CA LEU A 304 17.27 4.12 -9.35
C LEU A 304 16.35 2.93 -9.61
N ALA A 305 16.52 1.87 -8.82
CA ALA A 305 15.55 0.79 -8.78
C ALA A 305 14.23 1.30 -8.20
N VAL A 306 13.11 0.96 -8.85
CA VAL A 306 11.76 1.23 -8.36
C VAL A 306 11.12 -0.12 -8.07
N THR A 307 10.39 -0.28 -6.98
CA THR A 307 9.69 -1.53 -6.63
C THR A 307 8.34 -1.29 -5.95
N ASP A 308 7.44 -2.27 -6.06
CA ASP A 308 6.15 -2.32 -5.37
C ASP A 308 6.22 -3.08 -4.04
N LYS A 309 7.41 -3.59 -3.67
CA LYS A 309 7.63 -4.38 -2.46
C LYS A 309 8.12 -3.52 -1.30
N ASP A 310 7.78 -3.92 -0.09
CA ASP A 310 8.23 -3.22 1.12
C ASP A 310 9.73 -3.41 1.35
N ILE A 311 10.42 -2.35 1.76
CA ILE A 311 11.87 -2.36 1.92
C ILE A 311 12.31 -1.86 3.30
N PHE A 312 13.48 -2.30 3.75
CA PHE A 312 14.13 -1.86 4.98
C PHE A 312 15.65 -1.75 4.80
N ALA A 313 16.35 -1.23 5.79
CA ALA A 313 17.78 -1.41 5.95
C ALA A 313 18.11 -1.57 7.44
N ASN A 314 19.07 -2.42 7.77
CA ASN A 314 19.49 -2.65 9.16
C ASN A 314 18.28 -2.97 10.07
N ASP A 315 18.18 -2.28 11.19
CA ASP A 315 17.13 -2.36 12.22
C ASP A 315 15.90 -1.47 11.94
N SER A 316 15.91 -0.69 10.86
CA SER A 316 14.76 0.17 10.53
C SER A 316 13.48 -0.66 10.33
N ARG A 317 12.34 -0.11 10.75
CA ARG A 317 11.02 -0.74 10.54
C ARG A 317 10.71 -0.89 9.05
N PHE A 318 11.00 0.16 8.28
CA PHE A 318 10.85 0.23 6.84
C PHE A 318 11.59 1.47 6.32
N LEU A 319 11.73 1.56 4.99
CA LEU A 319 12.16 2.74 4.28
C LEU A 319 11.25 3.00 3.08
N PHE A 320 11.09 4.27 2.71
CA PHE A 320 10.51 4.63 1.41
C PHE A 320 11.53 4.53 0.28
N GLY A 321 12.81 4.68 0.61
CA GLY A 321 13.92 4.51 -0.32
C GLY A 321 15.25 4.58 0.41
N ASN A 322 16.26 3.99 -0.22
CA ASN A 322 17.65 4.01 0.21
C ASN A 322 18.51 4.33 -1.01
N ALA A 323 19.62 5.03 -0.80
CA ALA A 323 20.50 5.40 -1.89
C ALA A 323 21.92 5.64 -1.41
N ALA A 324 22.87 5.24 -2.26
CA ALA A 324 24.27 5.61 -2.21
C ALA A 324 24.60 6.42 -3.48
N LYS A 325 25.83 6.92 -3.58
CA LYS A 325 26.30 7.58 -4.80
C LYS A 325 26.19 6.59 -5.98
N GLY A 326 25.58 7.01 -7.07
CA GLY A 326 25.37 6.22 -8.30
C GLY A 326 24.18 5.26 -8.27
N TYR A 327 23.76 4.75 -7.11
CA TYR A 327 22.74 3.70 -7.04
C TYR A 327 21.72 3.96 -5.93
N GLY A 328 20.45 3.71 -6.22
CA GLY A 328 19.40 3.75 -5.21
C GLY A 328 18.29 2.77 -5.48
N VAL A 329 17.45 2.58 -4.47
CA VAL A 329 16.18 1.86 -4.56
C VAL A 329 15.10 2.68 -3.88
N MET A 330 13.92 2.76 -4.48
CA MET A 330 12.73 3.31 -3.85
C MET A 330 11.56 2.34 -3.97
N SER A 331 10.71 2.36 -2.95
CA SER A 331 9.48 1.58 -2.92
C SER A 331 8.27 2.50 -2.91
N TYR A 332 7.26 2.16 -3.72
CA TYR A 332 5.94 2.77 -3.60
C TYR A 332 4.93 1.88 -2.85
N HIS A 333 5.36 0.74 -2.31
CA HIS A 333 4.49 -0.20 -1.57
C HIS A 333 3.65 0.50 -0.51
N ARG A 334 4.31 1.33 0.31
CA ARG A 334 3.66 2.06 1.41
C ARG A 334 2.92 3.32 0.96
N TYR A 335 2.80 3.56 -0.33
CA TYR A 335 1.99 4.64 -0.90
C TYR A 335 0.69 4.13 -1.52
N THR A 336 0.53 2.81 -1.66
CA THR A 336 -0.67 2.23 -2.24
C THR A 336 -1.86 2.41 -1.32
N TRP A 337 -3.03 2.49 -1.94
CA TRP A 337 -4.31 2.55 -1.25
C TRP A 337 -4.50 1.35 -0.31
N GLU A 338 -4.16 0.15 -0.79
CA GLU A 338 -4.34 -1.12 -0.07
C GLU A 338 -3.52 -1.15 1.21
N PHE A 339 -2.25 -0.75 1.14
CA PHE A 339 -1.38 -0.74 2.32
C PHE A 339 -1.85 0.25 3.40
N ASN A 340 -2.42 1.37 2.98
CA ASN A 340 -2.83 2.45 3.88
C ASN A 340 -4.30 2.38 4.30
N GLY A 341 -5.10 1.48 3.73
CA GLY A 341 -6.55 1.47 3.92
C GLY A 341 -7.20 2.77 3.42
N GLU A 342 -6.63 3.36 2.36
CA GLU A 342 -7.14 4.57 1.73
C GLU A 342 -7.98 4.21 0.48
N GLU A 343 -8.76 5.15 -0.04
CA GLU A 343 -9.37 5.00 -1.38
C GLU A 343 -8.30 5.08 -2.47
N GLN A 344 -8.52 4.42 -3.62
CA GLN A 344 -7.58 4.47 -4.74
C GLN A 344 -7.42 5.90 -5.24
N ASN A 345 -6.18 6.36 -5.34
CA ASN A 345 -5.89 7.69 -5.87
C ASN A 345 -4.49 7.65 -6.47
N ARG A 346 -4.40 7.21 -7.73
CA ARG A 346 -3.13 7.17 -8.46
C ARG A 346 -2.41 8.52 -8.46
N PRO A 347 -3.05 9.68 -8.69
CA PRO A 347 -2.37 10.98 -8.56
C PRO A 347 -1.68 11.20 -7.20
N ARG A 348 -2.31 10.80 -6.09
CA ARG A 348 -1.70 10.83 -4.75
C ARG A 348 -0.49 9.87 -4.66
N LEU A 349 -0.62 8.65 -5.16
CA LEU A 349 0.48 7.68 -5.20
C LEU A 349 1.66 8.25 -6.00
N ILE A 350 1.43 8.78 -7.20
CA ILE A 350 2.48 9.40 -8.03
C ILE A 350 3.13 10.56 -7.29
N LYS A 351 2.33 11.45 -6.68
CA LYS A 351 2.87 12.58 -5.92
C LYS A 351 3.79 12.13 -4.78
N ARG A 352 3.40 11.09 -4.04
CA ARG A 352 4.23 10.48 -2.98
C ARG A 352 5.51 9.85 -3.57
N ALA A 353 5.39 9.10 -4.67
CA ALA A 353 6.51 8.48 -5.35
C ALA A 353 7.51 9.53 -5.88
N VAL A 354 7.03 10.63 -6.48
CA VAL A 354 7.87 11.71 -7.00
C VAL A 354 8.68 12.38 -5.89
N LYS A 355 8.08 12.67 -4.73
CA LYS A 355 8.81 13.22 -3.57
C LYS A 355 9.96 12.32 -3.14
N GLN A 356 9.73 11.01 -3.06
CA GLN A 356 10.77 10.05 -2.70
C GLN A 356 11.80 9.88 -3.81
N GLY A 357 11.37 9.87 -5.06
CA GLY A 357 12.22 9.83 -6.25
C GLY A 357 13.16 11.03 -6.29
N MET A 358 12.68 12.25 -6.05
CA MET A 358 13.50 13.45 -5.98
C MET A 358 14.58 13.34 -4.89
N SER A 359 14.21 12.83 -3.71
CA SER A 359 15.15 12.60 -2.60
C SER A 359 16.23 11.58 -2.96
N SER A 360 15.82 10.43 -3.51
CA SER A 360 16.69 9.30 -3.85
C SER A 360 17.59 9.62 -5.04
N CYS A 361 17.06 10.20 -6.11
CA CYS A 361 17.81 10.64 -7.29
C CYS A 361 18.87 11.68 -6.93
N SER A 362 18.50 12.67 -6.12
CA SER A 362 19.48 13.65 -5.67
C SER A 362 20.59 12.99 -4.83
N PHE A 363 20.30 11.92 -4.08
CA PHE A 363 21.32 11.18 -3.31
C PHE A 363 22.24 10.38 -4.23
N VAL A 364 21.67 9.77 -5.28
CA VAL A 364 22.41 9.12 -6.37
C VAL A 364 23.44 10.07 -6.99
N LEU A 365 23.08 11.35 -7.18
CA LEU A 365 24.00 12.39 -7.67
C LEU A 365 24.99 12.91 -6.61
N GLY A 366 24.97 12.37 -5.38
CA GLY A 366 25.85 12.78 -4.29
C GLY A 366 25.40 14.02 -3.51
N ILE A 367 24.18 14.52 -3.75
CA ILE A 367 23.61 15.64 -2.98
C ILE A 367 23.12 15.09 -1.63
N PRO A 368 23.57 15.64 -0.48
CA PRO A 368 23.24 15.10 0.84
C PRO A 368 21.82 15.47 1.30
N ARG A 369 21.34 14.81 2.37
CA ARG A 369 20.07 15.12 3.06
C ARG A 369 19.93 16.62 3.34
N CYS A 370 18.69 17.10 3.25
CA CYS A 370 18.36 18.49 3.58
C CYS A 370 17.87 18.57 5.02
N THR A 371 18.25 19.63 5.72
CA THR A 371 17.74 19.97 7.06
C THR A 371 16.53 20.90 7.01
N ASN A 372 16.18 21.43 5.84
CA ASN A 372 14.99 22.27 5.65
C ASN A 372 13.75 21.36 5.51
N PRO A 373 12.77 21.42 6.43
CA PRO A 373 11.56 20.58 6.37
C PRO A 373 10.68 20.90 5.15
N ASN A 374 10.77 22.12 4.61
CA ASN A 374 10.08 22.55 3.40
C ASN A 374 10.89 22.21 2.14
N CYS A 375 11.33 20.94 2.04
CA CYS A 375 12.05 20.44 0.88
C CYS A 375 11.71 18.97 0.61
N ALA A 376 11.57 18.59 -0.66
CA ALA A 376 11.41 17.19 -1.06
C ALA A 376 12.54 16.28 -0.53
N ARG A 377 13.74 16.85 -0.30
CA ARG A 377 14.93 16.20 0.27
C ARG A 377 14.96 16.07 1.80
N ALA A 378 13.98 16.60 2.52
CA ALA A 378 13.87 16.36 3.97
C ALA A 378 13.62 14.87 4.24
N TYR A 379 14.06 14.34 5.37
CA TYR A 379 13.81 12.95 5.74
C TYR A 379 12.45 12.82 6.45
N PRO A 380 11.49 12.02 5.96
CA PRO A 380 10.24 11.75 6.67
C PRO A 380 10.34 10.46 7.51
N HIS A 381 9.83 10.50 8.75
CA HIS A 381 9.71 9.32 9.61
C HIS A 381 8.37 8.59 9.45
N SER A 382 7.37 9.25 8.86
CA SER A 382 6.03 8.71 8.64
C SER A 382 5.48 9.09 7.27
N LEU A 383 4.40 8.43 6.84
CA LEU A 383 3.68 8.82 5.63
C LEU A 383 3.09 10.22 5.76
N GLN A 384 2.62 10.60 6.95
CA GLN A 384 2.07 11.93 7.22
C GLN A 384 3.12 13.03 7.01
N GLU A 385 4.33 12.85 7.55
CA GLU A 385 5.45 13.78 7.31
C GLU A 385 5.83 13.83 5.82
N HIS A 386 5.81 12.67 5.14
CA HIS A 386 6.06 12.61 3.70
C HIS A 386 5.02 13.40 2.89
N ASP A 387 3.75 13.33 3.29
CA ASP A 387 2.66 14.07 2.68
C ASP A 387 2.77 15.59 2.92
N GLN A 388 3.23 16.01 4.11
CA GLN A 388 3.42 17.41 4.46
C GLN A 388 4.57 18.10 3.70
N LYS A 389 5.63 17.35 3.36
CA LYS A 389 6.75 17.91 2.59
C LYS A 389 6.29 18.38 1.20
N PRO A 390 6.87 19.46 0.64
CA PRO A 390 6.59 19.87 -0.72
C PRO A 390 7.22 18.91 -1.74
N ASP A 391 6.72 18.92 -2.96
CA ASP A 391 7.30 18.25 -4.14
C ASP A 391 8.30 19.16 -4.88
N THR A 392 9.01 20.01 -4.14
CA THR A 392 9.98 20.98 -4.66
C THR A 392 11.28 20.99 -3.84
N LEU A 393 12.37 21.34 -4.50
CA LEU A 393 13.66 21.57 -3.84
C LEU A 393 13.72 22.97 -3.23
N CYS A 394 14.28 23.10 -2.03
CA CYS A 394 14.59 24.40 -1.44
C CYS A 394 15.78 25.03 -2.20
N THR A 395 16.01 26.33 -2.02
CA THR A 395 17.08 27.08 -2.69
C THR A 395 18.45 26.41 -2.54
N LEU A 396 18.79 25.93 -1.34
CA LEU A 396 20.07 25.24 -1.10
C LEU A 396 20.20 23.94 -1.93
N CYS A 397 19.14 23.14 -2.01
CA CYS A 397 19.17 21.90 -2.79
C CYS A 397 19.17 22.16 -4.29
N LYS A 398 18.48 23.22 -4.75
CA LYS A 398 18.55 23.68 -6.14
C LYS A 398 19.97 24.08 -6.50
N ASN A 399 20.61 24.93 -5.70
CA ASN A 399 22.00 25.35 -5.95
C ASN A 399 22.96 24.15 -6.00
N ARG A 400 22.81 23.18 -5.09
CA ARG A 400 23.62 21.95 -5.11
C ARG A 400 23.42 21.13 -6.37
N LEU A 401 22.19 21.06 -6.88
CA LEU A 401 21.89 20.39 -8.14
C LEU A 401 22.51 21.16 -9.31
N ASP A 402 22.33 22.48 -9.37
CA ASP A 402 22.91 23.33 -10.42
C ASP A 402 24.44 23.24 -10.44
N ASP A 403 25.09 23.22 -9.28
CA ASP A 403 26.54 23.08 -9.17
C ASP A 403 27.01 21.69 -9.64
N TYR A 404 26.24 20.64 -9.35
CA TYR A 404 26.49 19.31 -9.89
C TYR A 404 26.40 19.32 -11.43
N LEU A 405 25.33 19.91 -12.00
CA LEU A 405 25.12 19.96 -13.45
C LEU A 405 26.22 20.76 -14.16
N LYS A 406 26.65 21.89 -13.60
CA LYS A 406 27.78 22.67 -14.14
C LYS A 406 29.09 21.90 -14.11
N SER A 407 29.28 21.03 -13.13
CA SER A 407 30.48 20.19 -13.02
C SER A 407 30.44 19.08 -14.06
N ALA A 408 29.30 18.38 -14.17
CA ALA A 408 29.09 17.31 -15.13
C ALA A 408 29.08 17.75 -16.60
N ALA A 409 28.89 19.05 -16.88
CA ALA A 409 28.98 19.62 -18.23
C ALA A 409 30.42 19.98 -18.65
N LYS A 410 31.37 20.01 -17.71
CA LYS A 410 32.79 20.29 -17.98
C LYS A 410 33.63 19.04 -18.19
N ASP A 411 33.16 17.92 -17.65
CA ASP A 411 33.68 16.56 -17.86
C ASP A 411 33.10 15.97 -19.14
#